data_AF-A0A7C3GFX4-F1
#
_entry.id   AF-A0A7C3GFX4-F1
#
_cell.length_a   1.000
_cell.length_b   1.000
_cell.length_c   1.000
_cell.angle_alpha   90.00
_cell.angle_beta   90.00
_cell.angle_gamma   90.00
#
_symmetry.space_group_name_H-M   'P 1'
#
loop_
_entity.id
_entity.type
_entity.pdbx_description
1 polymer ?
#
loop_
_entity_poly.entity_id
_entity_poly.type
_entity_poly.pdbx_seq_one_letter_code
_entity_poly.pdbx_strand_id
1 'polypeptide(L)'
;MHQTFKQAMLRLASVLGWFWRLLPERLRTDFVTGLYILESRGRDPAPGLRRLFTLQDRLDWVINERAMAYGGGEHPKHRLIKYHDFFIRRISGGQRVLDVGCGYGAVARSIALAHPDCTV
;
A
#
# COMPACT_ATOMS: atom_id res chain seq x y z
N MET A 1 -9.14 -23.71 -8.62
CA MET A 1 -10.47 -23.05 -8.50
C MET A 1 -10.39 -21.62 -7.94
N HIS A 2 -9.54 -21.34 -6.93
CA HIS A 2 -9.37 -19.99 -6.36
C HIS A 2 -8.71 -18.96 -7.30
N GLN A 3 -7.72 -19.37 -8.10
CA GLN A 3 -6.94 -18.44 -8.93
C GLN A 3 -7.70 -17.95 -10.17
N THR A 4 -8.51 -18.82 -10.78
CA THR A 4 -9.40 -18.49 -11.91
C THR A 4 -10.52 -17.54 -11.50
N PHE A 5 -11.10 -17.73 -10.31
CA PHE A 5 -12.12 -16.82 -9.78
C PHE A 5 -11.57 -15.40 -9.52
N LYS A 6 -10.39 -15.31 -8.91
CA LYS A 6 -9.71 -14.02 -8.67
C LYS A 6 -9.42 -13.30 -9.99
N GLN A 7 -8.94 -14.00 -11.01
CA GLN A 7 -8.70 -13.41 -12.33
C GLN A 7 -9.99 -12.95 -13.03
N ALA A 8 -11.08 -13.72 -12.91
CA ALA A 8 -12.38 -13.31 -13.43
C ALA A 8 -12.90 -12.04 -12.76
N MET A 9 -12.79 -11.94 -11.42
CA MET A 9 -13.15 -10.72 -10.69
C MET A 9 -12.32 -9.50 -11.10
N LEU A 10 -11.00 -9.66 -11.30
CA LEU A 10 -10.14 -8.56 -11.74
C LEU A 10 -10.49 -8.10 -13.16
N ARG A 11 -10.82 -9.02 -14.06
CA ARG A 11 -11.30 -8.68 -15.41
C ARG A 11 -12.63 -7.94 -15.35
N LEU A 12 -13.59 -8.41 -14.55
CA LEU A 12 -14.86 -7.71 -14.36
C LEU A 12 -14.65 -6.30 -13.81
N ALA A 13 -13.80 -6.15 -12.79
CA ALA A 13 -13.44 -4.86 -12.21
C ALA A 13 -12.79 -3.92 -13.26
N SER A 14 -11.98 -4.45 -14.17
CA SER A 14 -11.38 -3.66 -15.26
C SER A 14 -12.42 -3.13 -16.25
N VAL A 15 -13.44 -3.92 -16.56
CA VAL A 15 -14.56 -3.53 -17.43
C VAL A 15 -15.46 -2.51 -16.73
N LEU A 16 -15.83 -2.76 -15.48
CA LEU A 16 -16.61 -1.80 -14.68
C LEU A 16 -15.83 -0.48 -14.47
N GLY A 17 -14.51 -0.56 -14.32
CA GLY A 17 -13.64 0.61 -14.21
C GLY A 17 -13.62 1.48 -15.47
N TRP A 18 -13.91 0.92 -16.64
CA TRP A 18 -14.11 1.70 -17.87
C TRP A 18 -15.37 2.57 -17.78
N PHE A 19 -16.51 1.97 -17.40
CA PHE A 19 -17.75 2.71 -17.21
C PHE A 19 -17.64 3.74 -16.08
N TRP A 20 -16.97 3.39 -14.99
CA TRP A 20 -16.72 4.32 -13.88
C TRP A 20 -15.95 5.57 -14.35
N ARG A 21 -14.97 5.41 -15.24
CA ARG A 21 -14.18 6.55 -15.76
C ARG A 21 -14.96 7.48 -16.70
N LEU A 22 -16.16 7.10 -17.16
CA LEU A 22 -17.03 7.99 -17.91
C LEU A 22 -17.63 9.09 -17.02
N LEU A 23 -17.73 8.85 -15.71
CA LEU A 23 -18.19 9.85 -14.76
C LEU A 23 -17.06 10.87 -14.46
N PRO A 24 -17.36 12.19 -14.48
CA PRO A 24 -16.43 13.22 -14.02
C PRO A 24 -15.81 12.88 -12.67
N GLU A 25 -14.52 13.17 -12.51
CA GLU A 25 -13.78 12.87 -11.26
C GLU A 25 -14.46 13.45 -10.02
N ARG A 26 -14.94 14.69 -10.09
CA ARG A 26 -15.67 15.34 -8.98
C ARG A 26 -16.87 14.54 -8.53
N LEU A 27 -17.74 14.11 -9.45
CA LEU A 27 -18.94 13.32 -9.12
C LEU A 27 -18.58 11.98 -8.46
N ARG A 28 -17.50 11.34 -8.91
CA ARG A 28 -17.02 10.10 -8.31
C ARG A 28 -16.51 10.31 -6.89
N THR A 29 -15.70 11.33 -6.69
CA THR A 29 -15.13 11.68 -5.38
C THR A 29 -16.21 12.09 -4.40
N ASP A 30 -17.17 12.90 -4.84
CA ASP A 30 -18.29 13.35 -4.00
C ASP A 30 -19.20 12.17 -3.63
N PHE A 31 -19.48 11.26 -4.57
CA PHE A 31 -20.24 10.04 -4.30
C PHE A 31 -19.56 9.17 -3.24
N VAL A 32 -18.26 8.90 -3.38
CA VAL A 32 -17.50 8.08 -2.41
C VAL A 32 -17.43 8.79 -1.05
N THR A 33 -17.18 10.10 -1.03
CA THR A 33 -17.21 10.91 0.20
C THR A 33 -18.57 10.86 0.88
N GLY A 34 -19.67 10.93 0.11
CA GLY A 34 -21.02 10.78 0.61
C GLY A 34 -21.25 9.44 1.31
N LEU A 35 -20.73 8.34 0.75
CA LEU A 35 -20.79 7.02 1.41
C LEU A 35 -20.04 7.01 2.75
N TYR A 36 -18.86 7.64 2.84
CA TYR A 36 -18.13 7.76 4.10
C TYR A 36 -18.90 8.60 5.13
N ILE A 37 -19.52 9.70 4.69
CA ILE A 37 -20.37 10.52 5.56
C ILE A 37 -21.51 9.68 6.10
N LEU A 38 -22.24 8.96 5.25
CA LEU A 38 -23.35 8.09 5.64
C LEU A 38 -22.90 6.99 6.61
N GLU A 39 -21.78 6.31 6.31
CA GLU A 39 -21.20 5.28 7.16
C GLU A 39 -20.84 5.80 8.56
N SER A 40 -20.44 7.07 8.65
CA SER A 40 -20.11 7.73 9.92
C SER A 40 -21.32 8.19 10.74
N ARG A 41 -22.53 8.26 10.16
CA ARG A 41 -23.71 8.77 10.87
C ARG A 41 -24.23 7.78 11.90
N GLY A 42 -24.70 8.32 13.02
CA GLY A 42 -25.26 7.57 14.15
C GLY A 42 -25.48 8.50 15.34
N ARG A 43 -26.23 8.05 16.35
CA ARG A 43 -26.43 8.82 17.59
C ARG A 43 -25.13 8.94 18.41
N ASP A 44 -24.29 7.92 18.37
CA ASP A 44 -22.96 7.88 19.00
C ASP A 44 -21.86 8.00 17.92
N PRO A 45 -20.97 9.00 17.99
CA PRO A 45 -19.87 9.16 17.05
C PRO A 45 -18.80 8.06 17.12
N ALA A 46 -18.61 7.39 18.26
CA ALA A 46 -17.49 6.47 18.45
C ALA A 46 -17.52 5.24 17.52
N PRO A 47 -18.67 4.55 17.32
CA PRO A 47 -18.79 3.50 16.33
C PRO A 47 -18.54 3.99 14.90
N GLY A 48 -19.01 5.21 14.56
CA GLY A 48 -18.78 5.82 13.25
C GLY A 48 -17.29 6.02 12.96
N LEU A 49 -16.55 6.56 13.93
CA LEU A 49 -15.10 6.73 13.83
C LEU A 49 -14.37 5.39 13.65
N ARG A 50 -14.74 4.35 14.42
CA ARG A 50 -14.14 3.00 14.25
C ARG A 50 -14.31 2.46 12.83
N ARG A 51 -15.50 2.64 12.23
CA ARG A 51 -15.76 2.20 10.86
C ARG A 51 -14.96 3.01 9.84
N LEU A 52 -14.86 4.33 10.04
CA LEU A 52 -14.02 5.19 9.19
C LEU A 52 -12.54 4.80 9.25
N PHE A 53 -11.98 4.52 10.43
CA PHE A 53 -10.59 4.05 10.54
C PHE A 53 -10.40 2.69 9.84
N THR A 54 -11.35 1.77 9.99
CA THR A 54 -11.30 0.49 9.27
C THR A 54 -11.34 0.68 7.75
N LEU A 55 -12.11 1.67 7.25
CA LEU A 55 -12.13 2.02 5.84
C LEU A 55 -10.83 2.67 5.39
N GLN A 56 -10.22 3.53 6.22
CA GLN A 56 -8.91 4.11 5.97
C GLN A 56 -7.84 3.02 5.84
N ASP A 57 -7.77 2.06 6.77
CA ASP A 57 -6.81 0.95 6.71
C ASP A 57 -6.93 0.16 5.39
N ARG A 58 -8.18 -0.07 4.94
CA ARG A 58 -8.46 -0.75 3.66
C ARG A 58 -8.06 0.11 2.46
N LEU A 59 -8.29 1.41 2.53
CA LEU A 59 -7.89 2.36 1.48
C LEU A 59 -6.36 2.42 1.39
N ASP A 60 -5.66 2.49 2.52
CA ASP A 60 -4.20 2.50 2.59
C ASP A 60 -3.61 1.22 2.00
N TRP A 61 -4.24 0.07 2.21
CA TRP A 61 -3.84 -1.17 1.53
C TRP A 61 -3.93 -1.07 0.00
N VAL A 62 -5.02 -0.53 -0.53
CA VAL A 62 -5.19 -0.31 -1.98
C VAL A 62 -4.17 0.71 -2.51
N ILE A 63 -3.95 1.81 -1.79
CA ILE A 63 -2.95 2.83 -2.14
C ILE A 63 -1.56 2.20 -2.21
N ASN A 64 -1.16 1.41 -1.21
CA ASN A 64 0.13 0.75 -1.18
C ASN A 64 0.31 -0.19 -2.38
N GLU A 65 -0.71 -0.97 -2.74
CA GLU A 65 -0.66 -1.84 -3.92
C GLU A 65 -0.51 -1.02 -5.22
N ARG A 66 -1.30 0.04 -5.40
CA ARG A 66 -1.18 0.94 -6.56
C ARG A 66 0.19 1.62 -6.62
N ALA A 67 0.74 2.01 -5.48
CA ALA A 67 2.05 2.62 -5.38
C ALA A 67 3.16 1.64 -5.79
N MET A 68 3.12 0.39 -5.32
CA MET A 68 4.04 -0.66 -5.76
C MET A 68 3.95 -0.92 -7.26
N ALA A 69 2.73 -0.97 -7.83
CA ALA A 69 2.54 -1.11 -9.26
C ALA A 69 3.13 0.07 -10.05
N TYR A 70 2.93 1.30 -9.57
CA TYR A 70 3.53 2.50 -10.15
C TYR A 70 5.07 2.50 -10.05
N GLY A 71 5.63 1.99 -8.95
CA GLY A 71 7.07 1.89 -8.73
C GLY A 71 7.73 0.64 -9.31
N GLY A 72 7.03 -0.17 -10.11
CA GLY A 72 7.61 -1.35 -10.76
C GLY A 72 7.96 -2.50 -9.80
N GLY A 73 7.23 -2.63 -8.70
CA GLY A 73 7.46 -3.67 -7.68
C GLY A 73 8.20 -3.19 -6.44
N GLU A 74 8.52 -1.89 -6.34
CA GLU A 74 9.02 -1.26 -5.11
C GLU A 74 8.23 0.02 -4.82
N HIS A 75 7.95 0.30 -3.54
CA HIS A 75 7.12 1.44 -3.18
C HIS A 75 7.91 2.75 -3.47
N PRO A 76 7.37 3.72 -4.23
CA PRO A 76 8.08 4.92 -4.67
C PRO A 76 8.74 5.72 -3.54
N LYS A 77 8.15 5.67 -2.34
CA LYS A 77 8.73 6.26 -1.12
C LYS A 77 10.20 5.87 -0.94
N HIS A 78 10.59 4.62 -1.24
CA HIS A 78 11.95 4.12 -1.01
C HIS A 78 12.98 4.96 -1.77
N ARG A 79 12.69 5.26 -3.05
CA ARG A 79 13.50 6.15 -3.89
C ARG A 79 13.37 7.62 -3.48
N LEU A 80 12.15 8.10 -3.23
CA LEU A 80 11.90 9.53 -2.96
C LEU A 80 12.53 10.02 -1.66
N ILE A 81 12.49 9.21 -0.61
CA ILE A 81 13.02 9.59 0.71
C ILE A 81 14.42 8.99 0.97
N LYS A 82 15.00 8.30 -0.03
CA LYS A 82 16.25 7.54 0.11
C LYS A 82 16.21 6.62 1.34
N TYR A 83 15.12 5.86 1.46
CA TYR A 83 14.83 5.09 2.67
C TYR A 83 15.94 4.08 3.01
N HIS A 84 16.48 3.40 1.98
CA HIS A 84 17.53 2.39 2.18
C HIS A 84 18.86 3.01 2.60
N ASP A 85 19.21 4.20 2.09
CA ASP A 85 20.43 4.92 2.44
C ASP A 85 20.54 5.19 3.95
N PHE A 86 19.41 5.42 4.62
CA PHE A 86 19.39 5.66 6.06
C PHE A 86 20.05 4.50 6.82
N PHE A 87 19.71 3.25 6.45
CA PHE A 87 20.22 2.04 7.07
C PHE A 87 21.64 1.71 6.60
N ILE A 88 21.87 1.73 5.28
CA ILE A 88 23.18 1.36 4.70
C ILE A 88 24.32 2.20 5.28
N ARG A 89 24.09 3.50 5.50
CA ARG A 89 25.10 4.42 6.05
C ARG A 89 25.39 4.23 7.54
N ARG A 90 24.58 3.44 8.24
CA ARG A 90 24.67 3.24 9.71
C ARG A 90 25.04 1.81 10.11
N ILE A 91 25.13 0.91 9.13
CA ILE A 91 25.57 -0.47 9.32
C ILE A 91 27.01 -0.55 8.83
N SER A 92 27.89 -1.09 9.68
CA SER A 92 29.27 -1.35 9.31
C SER A 92 29.41 -2.75 8.74
N GLY A 93 30.40 -2.98 7.88
CA GLY A 93 30.72 -4.31 7.34
C GLY A 93 30.96 -5.35 8.43
N GLY A 94 30.58 -6.60 8.17
CA GLY A 94 30.74 -7.72 9.11
C GLY A 94 29.68 -7.80 10.22
N GLN A 95 28.74 -6.86 10.28
CA GLN A 95 27.68 -6.89 11.29
C GLN A 95 26.61 -7.94 10.98
N ARG A 96 25.95 -8.42 12.04
CA ARG A 96 24.74 -9.25 11.93
C ARG A 96 23.52 -8.36 12.18
N VAL A 97 22.62 -8.29 11.21
CA VAL A 97 21.46 -7.42 11.20
C VAL A 97 20.20 -8.27 11.23
N LEU A 98 19.20 -7.86 12.01
CA LEU A 98 17.86 -8.46 12.01
C LEU A 98 16.89 -7.43 11.45
N ASP A 99 16.32 -7.69 10.28
CA ASP A 99 15.31 -6.82 9.66
C ASP A 99 13.90 -7.15 10.21
N VAL A 100 13.51 -6.47 11.29
CA VAL A 100 12.20 -6.66 11.93
C VAL A 100 11.11 -6.00 11.10
N GLY A 101 10.13 -6.78 10.65
CA GLY A 101 9.06 -6.28 9.78
C GLY A 101 9.54 -6.09 8.34
N CYS A 102 10.46 -6.93 7.87
CA CYS A 102 11.13 -6.82 6.57
C CYS A 102 10.18 -6.81 5.34
N GLY A 103 8.92 -7.20 5.50
CA GLY A 103 7.96 -7.26 4.40
C GLY A 103 8.45 -8.24 3.31
N TYR A 104 8.78 -7.70 2.13
CA TYR A 104 9.36 -8.49 1.03
C TYR A 104 10.91 -8.44 0.97
N GLY A 105 11.56 -7.89 2.00
CA GLY A 105 13.02 -7.93 2.18
C GLY A 105 13.81 -6.88 1.40
N ALA A 106 13.18 -5.79 0.94
CA ALA A 106 13.83 -4.76 0.12
C ALA A 106 15.05 -4.12 0.80
N VAL A 107 14.89 -3.80 2.10
CA VAL A 107 15.93 -3.16 2.91
C VAL A 107 17.05 -4.15 3.20
N ALA A 108 16.73 -5.34 3.70
CA ALA A 108 17.69 -6.41 3.91
C ALA A 108 18.56 -6.70 2.67
N ARG A 109 17.93 -6.87 1.49
CA ARG A 109 18.64 -7.05 0.22
C ARG A 109 19.58 -5.87 -0.08
N SER A 110 19.14 -4.65 0.16
CA SER A 110 19.96 -3.46 -0.11
C SER A 110 21.16 -3.36 0.84
N ILE A 111 21.00 -3.76 2.10
CA ILE A 111 22.11 -3.85 3.06
C ILE A 111 23.10 -4.93 2.62
N ALA A 112 22.64 -6.14 2.28
CA ALA A 112 23.50 -7.24 1.86
C ALA A 112 24.31 -6.91 0.59
N LEU A 113 23.71 -6.16 -0.36
CA LEU A 113 24.41 -5.70 -1.56
C LEU A 113 25.46 -4.62 -1.27
N ALA A 114 25.17 -3.71 -0.32
CA ALA A 114 26.10 -2.63 0.04
C ALA A 114 27.24 -3.09 0.97
N HIS A 115 26.97 -4.11 1.81
CA HIS A 115 27.92 -4.68 2.76
C HIS A 115 27.92 -6.22 2.64
N PRO A 116 28.63 -6.80 1.66
CA PRO A 116 28.61 -8.24 1.39
C PRO A 116 29.10 -9.12 2.54
N ASP A 117 29.92 -8.54 3.43
CA ASP A 117 30.45 -9.24 4.61
C ASP A 117 29.45 -9.28 5.78
N CYS A 118 28.32 -8.56 5.69
CA CYS A 118 27.26 -8.60 6.69
C CYS A 118 26.39 -9.86 6.54
N THR A 119 25.85 -10.33 7.66
CA THR A 119 24.74 -11.30 7.67
C THR A 119 23.46 -10.54 7.98
N VAL A 120 22.44 -10.66 7.13
CA VAL A 120 21.16 -9.95 7.26
C VAL A 120 20.00 -10.94 7.17
#